data_AF-A0A3B9A345-F1
#
_entry.id   AF-A0A3B9A345-F1
#
_cell.length_a   1.000
_cell.length_b   1.000
_cell.length_c   1.000
_cell.angle_alpha   90.00
_cell.angle_beta   90.00
_cell.angle_gamma   90.00
#
_symmetry.space_group_name_H-M   'P 1'
#
loop_
_entity.id
_entity.type
_entity.pdbx_description
1 polymer ?
#
loop_
_entity_poly.entity_id
_entity_poly.type
_entity_poly.pdbx_seq_one_letter_code
_entity_poly.pdbx_strand_id
1 'polypeptide(L)'
;AQGFHLKELPNLIEPYPGIRTDVTQIVHLQYEHLNNALEGDFSSLVRNEGFVNFMGIPLITKKNHWGILQLWKCSEIKPTHEWMNFLEMLAGQAAIAIEDIQLLTDLQYHINELQIAYDTTLQGWAKALEIRDAETQNHSQRVTQITIELAKRLGIAENQLPHIRRGTLLHDIGKMGIPDAILNKPGPLSPEEWQIMRRHPQMAYDILSGIPFLKPALDIPYYHHEKWDGSGYPNGLKGEEIPLAARIFAVVDVWDA
;
A
#
# COMPACT_ATOMS: atom_id res chain seq x y z
N ALA A 1 40.01 10.86 20.67
CA ALA A 1 38.59 10.72 20.29
C ALA A 1 38.29 9.23 20.17
N GLN A 2 37.79 8.61 21.24
CA GLN A 2 37.37 7.19 21.21
C GLN A 2 35.89 7.15 20.81
N GLY A 3 35.60 6.41 19.75
CA GLY A 3 34.28 6.33 19.14
C GLY A 3 33.25 5.68 20.05
N PHE A 4 31.98 6.02 19.81
CA PHE A 4 30.83 5.39 20.44
C PHE A 4 30.80 3.90 20.04
N HIS A 5 31.16 3.01 20.96
CA HIS A 5 30.93 1.58 20.81
C HIS A 5 29.51 1.26 21.27
N LEU A 6 28.60 1.05 20.32
CA LEU A 6 27.30 0.41 20.59
C LEU A 6 27.57 -1.08 20.87
N LYS A 7 27.59 -1.47 22.14
CA LYS A 7 27.53 -2.87 22.56
C LYS A 7 26.05 -3.24 22.64
N GLU A 8 25.55 -4.01 21.67
CA GLU A 8 24.21 -4.59 21.77
C GLU A 8 24.19 -5.54 22.98
N LEU A 9 23.43 -5.17 24.00
CA LEU A 9 23.19 -6.02 25.16
C LEU A 9 21.93 -6.85 24.86
N PRO A 10 22.05 -8.16 24.60
CA PRO A 10 21.00 -8.98 23.98
C PRO A 10 19.71 -9.15 24.80
N ASN A 11 19.68 -8.67 26.05
CA ASN A 11 18.56 -8.84 26.99
C ASN A 11 17.88 -7.53 27.44
N LEU A 12 18.17 -6.40 26.80
CA LEU A 12 17.58 -5.08 27.12
C LEU A 12 16.36 -4.73 26.26
N ILE A 13 15.94 -5.63 25.36
CA ILE A 13 14.89 -5.38 24.36
C ILE A 13 13.47 -5.56 24.93
N GLU A 14 13.30 -6.23 26.07
CA GLU A 14 11.99 -6.34 26.71
C GLU A 14 11.73 -5.20 27.72
N PRO A 15 10.58 -4.50 27.64
CA PRO A 15 10.23 -3.46 28.59
C PRO A 15 10.08 -4.07 29.99
N TYR A 16 10.90 -3.61 30.94
CA TYR A 16 10.79 -4.02 32.34
C TYR A 16 9.42 -3.58 32.90
N PRO A 17 8.62 -4.48 33.51
CA PRO A 17 7.24 -4.18 33.93
C PRO A 17 7.12 -3.22 35.14
N GLY A 18 8.21 -2.56 35.56
CA GLY A 18 8.27 -1.71 36.76
C GLY A 18 8.41 -0.21 36.53
N ILE A 19 8.77 0.26 35.33
CA ILE A 19 8.86 1.71 35.06
C ILE A 19 7.53 2.15 34.45
N ARG A 20 6.68 2.76 35.27
CA ARG A 20 5.42 3.38 34.84
C ARG A 20 5.65 4.22 33.58
N THR A 21 4.76 4.06 32.60
CA THR A 21 4.65 4.89 31.39
C THR A 21 4.25 6.35 31.66
N ASP A 22 4.18 6.75 32.93
CA ASP A 22 3.69 8.06 33.39
C ASP A 22 4.85 9.01 33.76
N VAL A 23 6.09 8.67 33.41
CA VAL A 23 7.26 9.51 33.65
C VAL A 23 7.17 10.74 32.75
N THR A 24 6.87 11.89 33.33
CA THR A 24 6.73 13.17 32.62
C THR A 24 7.96 14.07 32.73
N GLN A 25 8.97 13.64 33.50
CA GLN A 25 10.19 14.40 33.79
C GLN A 25 11.40 13.47 33.78
N ILE A 26 12.61 14.02 33.65
CA ILE A 26 13.83 13.22 33.73
C ILE A 26 13.98 12.61 35.12
N VAL A 27 14.22 11.31 35.15
CA VAL A 27 14.56 10.56 36.36
C VAL A 27 16.05 10.27 36.34
N HIS A 28 16.80 10.73 37.35
CA HIS A 28 18.22 10.40 37.54
C HIS A 28 18.40 9.58 38.81
N LEU A 29 18.96 8.38 38.68
CA LEU A 29 19.27 7.50 39.80
C LEU A 29 20.78 7.23 39.88
N GLN A 30 21.31 7.30 41.09
CA GLN A 30 22.70 6.95 41.43
C GLN A 30 22.78 5.52 41.97
N TYR A 31 23.98 4.94 41.99
CA TYR A 31 24.25 3.53 42.30
C TYR A 31 23.54 2.98 43.55
N GLU A 32 23.53 3.74 44.65
CA GLU A 32 22.89 3.32 45.91
C GLU A 32 21.36 3.16 45.76
N HIS A 33 20.73 4.01 44.96
CA HIS A 33 19.30 3.95 44.68
C HIS A 33 18.98 2.95 43.57
N LEU A 34 19.92 2.70 42.63
CA LEU A 34 19.79 1.72 41.56
C LEU A 34 19.73 0.28 42.07
N ASN A 35 20.61 -0.08 43.01
CA ASN A 35 20.63 -1.43 43.60
C ASN A 35 19.37 -1.75 44.40
N ASN A 36 18.69 -0.74 44.95
CA ASN A 36 17.46 -0.91 45.72
C ASN A 36 16.20 -0.92 44.84
N ALA A 37 16.26 -0.32 43.64
CA ALA A 37 15.12 -0.19 42.73
C ALA A 37 15.00 -1.32 41.69
N LEU A 38 16.05 -2.14 41.52
CA LEU A 38 16.13 -3.16 40.48
C LEU A 38 16.13 -4.56 41.11
N GLU A 39 15.10 -5.36 40.81
CA GLU A 39 15.00 -6.77 41.23
C GLU A 39 15.31 -7.72 40.07
N GLY A 40 15.78 -8.95 40.38
CA GLY A 40 15.97 -10.03 39.40
C GLY A 40 17.24 -9.90 38.54
N ASP A 41 17.22 -10.52 37.35
CA ASP A 41 18.38 -10.66 36.45
C ASP A 41 18.96 -9.32 35.96
N PHE A 42 18.15 -8.26 35.95
CA PHE A 42 18.63 -6.94 35.58
C PHE A 42 19.59 -6.33 36.61
N SER A 43 19.40 -6.66 37.89
CA SER A 43 20.31 -6.25 38.96
C SER A 43 21.69 -6.90 38.84
N SER A 44 21.77 -8.12 38.28
CA SER A 44 23.04 -8.81 38.05
C SER A 44 23.75 -8.25 36.81
N LEU A 45 23.00 -7.91 35.76
CA LEU A 45 23.52 -7.21 34.58
C LEU A 45 24.12 -5.84 34.92
N VAL A 46 23.39 -5.01 35.67
CA VAL A 46 23.85 -3.67 36.09
C VAL A 46 25.13 -3.75 36.92
N ARG A 47 25.23 -4.75 37.80
CA ARG A 47 26.44 -5.01 38.60
C ARG A 47 27.60 -5.54 37.77
N ASN A 48 27.36 -6.48 36.86
CA ASN A 48 28.41 -7.12 36.05
C ASN A 48 29.02 -6.16 35.03
N GLU A 49 28.22 -5.27 34.44
CA GLU A 49 28.70 -4.25 33.51
C GLU A 49 29.23 -2.99 34.23
N GLY A 50 29.10 -2.92 35.56
CA GLY A 50 29.64 -1.85 36.40
C GLY A 50 28.91 -0.51 36.26
N PHE A 51 27.63 -0.51 35.88
CA PHE A 51 26.85 0.73 35.77
C PHE A 51 26.60 1.34 37.15
N VAL A 52 26.89 2.64 37.29
CA VAL A 52 26.74 3.40 38.55
C VAL A 52 25.78 4.58 38.44
N ASN A 53 25.34 4.93 37.23
CA ASN A 53 24.34 5.97 36.99
C ASN A 53 23.34 5.55 35.91
N PHE A 54 22.10 5.96 36.12
CA PHE A 54 20.98 5.77 35.20
C PHE A 54 20.21 7.07 35.03
N MET A 55 19.84 7.39 33.79
CA MET A 55 18.88 8.44 33.51
C MET A 55 17.79 7.96 32.56
N GLY A 56 16.54 8.13 32.98
CA GLY A 56 15.36 7.94 32.14
C GLY A 56 14.85 9.31 31.70
N ILE A 57 14.85 9.56 30.40
CA ILE A 57 14.40 10.80 29.79
C ILE A 57 13.15 10.48 28.98
N PRO A 58 12.00 11.06 29.29
CA PRO A 58 10.77 10.69 28.60
C PRO A 58 10.73 11.28 27.19
N LEU A 59 10.23 10.49 26.24
CA LEU A 59 10.03 10.87 24.85
C LEU A 59 8.58 11.34 24.69
N ILE A 60 8.36 12.64 24.87
CA ILE A 60 7.01 13.24 24.93
C ILE A 60 6.83 14.24 23.80
N THR A 61 5.69 14.16 23.13
CA THR A 61 5.19 15.24 22.26
C THR A 61 3.95 15.86 22.89
N LYS A 62 3.42 16.95 22.31
CA LYS A 62 2.26 17.65 22.89
C LYS A 62 1.02 16.76 23.09
N LYS A 63 0.93 15.65 22.35
CA LYS A 63 -0.24 14.77 22.32
C LYS A 63 0.01 13.40 22.95
N ASN A 64 1.25 12.91 22.91
CA ASN A 64 1.55 11.50 23.16
C ASN A 64 2.83 11.31 24.00
N HIS A 65 2.87 10.21 24.76
CA HIS A 65 4.07 9.70 25.42
C HIS A 65 4.58 8.48 24.64
N TRP A 66 5.71 8.62 23.96
CA TRP A 66 6.26 7.63 23.03
C TRP A 66 7.18 6.61 23.70
N GLY A 67 7.63 6.87 24.93
CA GLY A 67 8.49 5.97 25.69
C GLY A 67 9.53 6.72 26.50
N ILE A 68 10.62 6.03 26.86
CA ILE A 68 11.70 6.57 27.68
C ILE A 68 13.04 6.27 27.00
N LEU A 69 13.83 7.31 26.76
CA LEU A 69 15.25 7.21 26.40
C LEU A 69 16.05 6.93 27.67
N GLN A 70 16.76 5.80 27.70
CA GLN A 70 17.55 5.39 28.84
C GLN A 70 19.05 5.61 28.59
N LEU A 71 19.73 6.25 29.54
CA LEU A 71 21.18 6.43 29.54
C LEU A 71 21.78 5.71 30.75
N TRP A 72 22.77 4.85 30.48
CA TRP A 72 23.47 4.07 31.50
C TRP A 72 24.96 4.42 31.47
N LYS A 73 25.60 4.57 32.64
CA LYS A 73 27.03 4.88 32.70
C LYS A 73 27.76 4.25 33.88
N CYS A 74 28.98 3.78 33.62
CA CYS A 74 29.89 3.14 34.58
C CYS A 74 30.82 4.11 35.33
N SER A 75 30.51 5.41 35.31
CA SER A 75 31.21 6.45 36.08
C SER A 75 30.23 7.48 36.61
N GLU A 76 30.62 8.17 37.68
CA GLU A 76 29.82 9.23 38.27
C GLU A 76 29.60 10.40 37.30
N ILE A 77 28.34 10.83 37.18
CA ILE A 77 27.97 12.11 36.57
C ILE A 77 27.28 12.96 37.63
N LYS A 78 27.68 14.22 37.71
CA LYS A 78 26.89 15.29 38.32
C LYS A 78 26.22 16.07 37.19
N PRO A 79 24.95 15.78 36.84
CA PRO A 79 24.31 16.43 35.71
C PRO A 79 24.23 17.94 35.96
N THR A 80 24.68 18.72 34.98
CA THR A 80 24.53 20.18 34.98
C THR A 80 23.20 20.55 34.34
N HIS A 81 22.70 21.76 34.61
CA HIS A 81 21.49 22.27 33.97
C HIS A 81 21.62 22.30 32.43
N GLU A 82 22.80 22.68 31.91
CA GLU A 82 23.07 22.67 30.47
C GLU A 82 22.94 21.28 29.86
N TRP A 83 23.49 20.27 30.54
CA TRP A 83 23.45 18.89 30.06
C TRP A 83 22.04 18.29 30.14
N MET A 84 21.27 18.62 31.19
CA MET A 84 19.86 18.23 31.31
C MET A 84 19.01 18.86 30.21
N ASN A 85 19.16 20.17 29.97
CA ASN A 85 18.44 20.87 28.90
C ASN A 85 18.78 20.28 27.52
N PHE A 86 20.05 19.93 27.28
CA PHE A 86 20.46 19.30 26.03
C PHE A 86 19.77 17.94 25.83
N LEU A 87 19.67 17.12 26.88
CA LEU A 87 18.98 15.84 26.80
C LEU A 87 17.48 15.98 26.61
N GLU A 88 16.83 16.94 27.27
CA GLU A 88 15.41 17.24 27.04
C GLU A 88 15.17 17.64 25.59
N MET A 89 16.06 18.48 25.02
CA MET A 89 15.99 18.86 23.62
C MET A 89 16.16 17.65 22.68
N LEU A 90 17.15 16.79 22.92
CA LEU A 90 17.36 15.58 22.12
C LEU A 90 16.19 14.60 22.23
N ALA A 91 15.68 14.38 23.44
CA ALA A 91 14.53 13.53 23.68
C ALA A 91 13.26 14.07 23.01
N GLY A 92 13.06 15.40 23.05
CA GLY A 92 11.98 16.05 22.31
C GLY A 92 12.11 15.86 20.80
N GLN A 93 13.30 16.03 20.22
CA GLN A 93 13.53 15.78 18.79
C GLN A 93 13.32 14.31 18.42
N ALA A 94 13.78 13.38 19.25
CA ALA A 94 13.57 11.95 19.05
C ALA A 94 12.08 11.58 19.14
N ALA A 95 11.35 12.13 20.10
CA ALA A 95 9.91 11.91 20.25
C ALA A 95 9.12 12.40 19.02
N ILE A 96 9.46 13.58 18.50
CA ILE A 96 8.86 14.12 17.27
C ILE A 96 9.19 13.22 16.07
N ALA A 97 10.44 12.80 15.92
CA ALA A 97 10.83 11.92 14.82
C ALA A 97 10.11 10.57 14.86
N ILE A 98 9.89 10.00 16.05
CA ILE A 98 9.10 8.77 16.23
C ILE A 98 7.64 9.01 15.83
N GLU A 99 7.03 10.12 16.28
CA GLU A 99 5.66 10.50 15.92
C GLU A 99 5.50 10.64 14.39
N ASP A 100 6.45 11.29 13.72
CA ASP A 100 6.45 11.47 12.27
C ASP A 100 6.57 10.13 11.52
N ILE A 101 7.47 9.25 11.97
CA ILE A 101 7.64 7.91 11.37
C ILE A 101 6.37 7.07 11.54
N GLN A 102 5.74 7.12 12.72
CA GLN A 102 4.48 6.41 12.96
C GLN A 102 3.38 6.94 12.03
N LEU A 103 3.23 8.27 11.93
CA LEU A 103 2.22 8.89 11.07
C LEU A 103 2.43 8.52 9.58
N LEU A 104 3.67 8.52 9.10
CA LEU A 104 3.99 8.12 7.74
C LEU A 104 3.68 6.64 7.49
N THR A 105 3.97 5.79 8.47
CA THR A 105 3.69 4.34 8.40
C THR A 105 2.18 4.09 8.37
N ASP A 106 1.41 4.76 9.23
CA ASP A 106 -0.05 4.66 9.27
C ASP A 106 -0.68 5.16 7.97
N LEU A 107 -0.16 6.26 7.42
CA LEU A 107 -0.60 6.77 6.11
C LEU A 107 -0.34 5.76 4.99
N GLN A 108 0.85 5.15 4.96
CA GLN A 108 1.18 4.12 3.97
C GLN A 108 0.28 2.89 4.11
N TYR A 109 0.02 2.45 5.34
CA TYR A 109 -0.91 1.37 5.63
C TYR A 109 -2.31 1.67 5.10
N HIS A 110 -2.86 2.84 5.42
CA HIS A 110 -4.19 3.24 4.94
C HIS A 110 -4.28 3.41 3.42
N ILE A 111 -3.23 3.91 2.76
CA ILE A 111 -3.18 3.96 1.29
C ILE A 111 -3.23 2.56 0.70
N ASN A 112 -2.48 1.61 1.25
CA ASN A 112 -2.47 0.22 0.78
C ASN A 112 -3.84 -0.45 1.00
N GLU A 113 -4.41 -0.31 2.20
CA GLU A 113 -5.75 -0.82 2.50
C GLU A 113 -6.81 -0.28 1.53
N LEU A 114 -6.76 1.03 1.22
CA LEU A 114 -7.66 1.64 0.23
C LEU A 114 -7.45 1.07 -1.18
N GLN A 115 -6.20 0.85 -1.60
CA GLN A 115 -5.90 0.24 -2.90
C GLN A 115 -6.44 -1.19 -3.00
N ILE A 116 -6.25 -2.00 -1.95
CA ILE A 116 -6.78 -3.37 -1.87
C ILE A 116 -8.31 -3.34 -1.92
N ALA A 117 -8.95 -2.45 -1.15
CA ALA A 117 -10.41 -2.33 -1.14
C ALA A 117 -10.97 -1.94 -2.51
N TYR A 118 -10.34 -0.98 -3.21
CA TYR A 118 -10.73 -0.61 -4.56
C TYR A 118 -10.55 -1.74 -5.55
N ASP A 119 -9.37 -2.38 -5.60
CA ASP A 119 -9.13 -3.49 -6.53
C ASP A 119 -10.10 -4.65 -6.27
N THR A 120 -10.41 -4.96 -5.01
CA THR A 120 -11.41 -5.98 -4.62
C THR A 120 -12.82 -5.60 -5.08
N THR A 121 -13.19 -4.32 -4.97
CA THR A 121 -14.49 -3.81 -5.44
C THR A 121 -14.63 -3.94 -6.95
N LEU A 122 -13.58 -3.61 -7.71
CA LEU A 122 -13.56 -3.76 -9.17
C LEU A 122 -13.66 -5.23 -9.59
N GLN A 123 -13.00 -6.15 -8.87
CA GLN A 123 -13.17 -7.58 -9.10
C GLN A 123 -14.60 -8.05 -8.85
N GLY A 124 -15.26 -7.48 -7.84
CA GLY A 124 -16.69 -7.70 -7.59
C GLY A 124 -17.57 -7.26 -8.76
N TRP A 125 -17.26 -6.10 -9.37
CA TRP A 125 -17.99 -5.62 -10.55
C TRP A 125 -17.81 -6.51 -11.77
N ALA A 126 -16.56 -6.90 -12.07
CA ALA A 126 -16.27 -7.83 -13.16
C ALA A 126 -17.00 -9.16 -12.96
N LYS A 127 -16.94 -9.72 -11.74
CA LYS A 127 -17.64 -10.97 -11.41
C LYS A 127 -19.16 -10.86 -11.50
N ALA A 128 -19.73 -9.73 -11.11
CA ALA A 128 -21.16 -9.49 -11.23
C ALA A 128 -21.60 -9.46 -12.70
N LEU A 129 -20.76 -8.89 -13.59
CA LEU A 129 -21.00 -8.90 -15.02
C LEU A 129 -20.87 -10.32 -15.61
N GLU A 130 -19.82 -11.07 -15.27
CA GLU A 130 -19.64 -12.46 -15.74
C GLU A 130 -20.86 -13.34 -15.41
N ILE A 131 -21.45 -13.17 -14.22
CA ILE A 131 -22.66 -13.89 -13.82
C ILE A 131 -23.86 -13.54 -14.71
N ARG A 132 -23.96 -12.29 -15.15
CA ARG A 132 -25.08 -11.80 -15.98
C ARG A 132 -24.92 -12.14 -17.46
N ASP A 133 -23.70 -12.06 -17.98
CA ASP A 133 -23.36 -12.30 -19.39
C ASP A 133 -23.20 -13.79 -19.73
N ALA A 134 -23.31 -14.67 -18.73
CA ALA A 134 -23.15 -16.12 -18.87
C ALA A 134 -21.81 -16.53 -19.52
N GLU A 135 -20.79 -15.67 -19.43
CA GLU A 135 -19.43 -15.99 -19.88
C GLU A 135 -18.77 -17.07 -19.03
N THR A 136 -17.67 -17.63 -19.53
CA THR A 136 -16.94 -18.66 -18.78
C THR A 136 -16.43 -18.10 -17.45
N GLN A 137 -16.69 -18.83 -16.36
CA GLN A 137 -16.22 -18.42 -15.04
C GLN A 137 -14.72 -18.16 -15.05
N ASN A 138 -14.31 -17.02 -14.46
CA ASN A 138 -12.93 -16.59 -14.34
C ASN A 138 -12.25 -16.14 -15.65
N HIS A 139 -12.99 -15.92 -16.74
CA HIS A 139 -12.44 -15.37 -18.00
C HIS A 139 -11.68 -14.06 -17.75
N SER A 140 -12.32 -13.10 -17.10
CA SER A 140 -11.71 -11.78 -16.83
C SER A 140 -10.41 -11.91 -16.03
N GLN A 141 -10.35 -12.86 -15.09
CA GLN A 141 -9.15 -13.12 -14.28
C GLN A 141 -8.01 -13.73 -15.10
N ARG A 142 -8.31 -14.73 -15.96
CA ARG A 142 -7.31 -15.37 -16.82
C ARG A 142 -6.72 -14.37 -17.81
N VAL A 143 -7.57 -13.64 -18.53
CA VAL A 143 -7.14 -12.63 -19.51
C VAL A 143 -6.36 -11.51 -18.82
N THR A 144 -6.76 -11.08 -17.62
CA THR A 144 -5.99 -10.12 -16.81
C THR A 144 -4.59 -10.62 -16.53
N GLN A 145 -4.45 -11.85 -16.03
CA GLN A 145 -3.14 -12.40 -15.67
C GLN A 145 -2.22 -12.51 -16.88
N ILE A 146 -2.73 -13.01 -18.01
CA ILE A 146 -1.94 -13.19 -19.23
C ILE A 146 -1.56 -11.83 -19.84
N THR A 147 -2.49 -10.87 -19.86
CA THR A 147 -2.24 -9.51 -20.37
C THR A 147 -1.12 -8.82 -19.59
N ILE A 148 -1.11 -8.95 -18.26
CA ILE A 148 -0.07 -8.35 -17.42
C ILE A 148 1.29 -9.00 -17.64
N GLU A 149 1.34 -10.33 -17.74
CA GLU A 149 2.59 -11.04 -18.01
C GLU A 149 3.15 -10.71 -19.40
N LEU A 150 2.27 -10.54 -20.40
CA LEU A 150 2.68 -10.10 -21.73
C LEU A 150 3.17 -8.65 -21.71
N ALA A 151 2.46 -7.74 -21.04
CA ALA A 151 2.84 -6.34 -20.90
C ALA A 151 4.23 -6.18 -20.25
N LYS A 152 4.52 -6.94 -19.20
CA LYS A 152 5.86 -6.97 -18.56
C LYS A 152 6.95 -7.41 -19.54
N ARG A 153 6.70 -8.48 -20.31
CA ARG A 153 7.67 -9.00 -21.30
C ARG A 153 7.93 -8.01 -22.44
N LEU A 154 6.97 -7.16 -22.75
CA LEU A 154 7.09 -6.09 -23.74
C LEU A 154 7.75 -4.82 -23.18
N GLY A 155 8.15 -4.80 -21.91
CA GLY A 155 8.87 -3.69 -21.28
C GLY A 155 7.97 -2.53 -20.85
N ILE A 156 6.68 -2.77 -20.64
CA ILE A 156 5.78 -1.77 -20.03
C ILE A 156 6.25 -1.45 -18.61
N ALA A 157 6.27 -0.16 -18.28
CA ALA A 157 6.74 0.31 -16.97
C ALA A 157 5.82 -0.17 -15.83
N GLU A 158 6.41 -0.52 -14.69
CA GLU A 158 5.70 -1.03 -13.50
C GLU A 158 4.57 -0.09 -13.03
N ASN A 159 4.74 1.23 -13.19
CA ASN A 159 3.71 2.21 -12.82
C ASN A 159 2.48 2.20 -13.76
N GLN A 160 2.57 1.62 -14.96
CA GLN A 160 1.47 1.49 -15.91
C GLN A 160 0.68 0.18 -15.75
N LEU A 161 1.31 -0.86 -15.18
CA LEU A 161 0.68 -2.18 -15.02
C LEU A 161 -0.63 -2.15 -14.20
N PRO A 162 -0.76 -1.36 -13.12
CA PRO A 162 -2.04 -1.26 -12.40
C PRO A 162 -3.19 -0.76 -13.28
N HIS A 163 -2.89 0.13 -14.24
CA HIS A 163 -3.90 0.69 -15.13
C HIS A 163 -4.30 -0.33 -16.20
N ILE A 164 -3.34 -1.04 -16.78
CA ILE A 164 -3.61 -2.16 -17.69
C ILE A 164 -4.45 -3.22 -16.98
N ARG A 165 -4.08 -3.59 -15.75
CA ARG A 165 -4.79 -4.60 -14.96
C ARG A 165 -6.26 -4.24 -14.77
N ARG A 166 -6.54 -2.98 -14.38
CA ARG A 166 -7.90 -2.47 -14.19
C ARG A 166 -8.66 -2.37 -15.51
N GLY A 167 -8.00 -1.93 -16.57
CA GLY A 167 -8.60 -1.83 -17.90
C GLY A 167 -8.99 -3.20 -18.45
N THR A 168 -8.13 -4.19 -18.29
CA THR A 168 -8.40 -5.59 -18.64
C THR A 168 -9.54 -6.17 -17.80
N LEU A 169 -9.52 -5.97 -16.49
CA LEU A 169 -10.57 -6.50 -15.61
C LEU A 169 -11.95 -5.92 -15.93
N LEU A 170 -12.01 -4.69 -16.43
CA LEU A 170 -13.25 -3.95 -16.70
C LEU A 170 -13.53 -3.79 -18.20
N HIS A 171 -12.86 -4.54 -19.08
CA HIS A 171 -12.94 -4.34 -20.52
C HIS A 171 -14.38 -4.35 -21.03
N ASP A 172 -15.19 -5.25 -20.47
CA ASP A 172 -16.59 -5.45 -20.83
C ASP A 172 -17.61 -4.79 -19.90
N ILE A 173 -17.20 -3.94 -18.94
CA ILE A 173 -18.13 -3.35 -17.95
C ILE A 173 -19.32 -2.62 -18.59
N GLY A 174 -19.15 -2.10 -19.80
CA GLY A 174 -20.21 -1.46 -20.57
C GLY A 174 -21.33 -2.40 -21.01
N LYS A 175 -21.11 -3.73 -21.04
CA LYS A 175 -22.16 -4.73 -21.30
C LYS A 175 -23.28 -4.63 -20.25
N MET A 176 -23.02 -4.00 -19.10
CA MET A 176 -24.05 -3.64 -18.13
C MET A 176 -25.20 -2.81 -18.73
N GLY A 177 -24.94 -1.99 -19.75
CA GLY A 177 -25.96 -1.20 -20.43
C GLY A 177 -26.67 -1.91 -21.59
N ILE A 178 -26.28 -3.15 -21.92
CA ILE A 178 -26.87 -3.92 -23.02
C ILE A 178 -28.13 -4.65 -22.53
N PRO A 179 -29.26 -4.61 -23.28
CA PRO A 179 -30.48 -5.34 -22.89
C PRO A 179 -30.26 -6.86 -22.82
N ASP A 180 -30.85 -7.52 -21.83
CA ASP A 180 -30.69 -8.98 -21.63
C ASP A 180 -31.14 -9.80 -22.85
N ALA A 181 -32.17 -9.35 -23.58
CA ALA A 181 -32.65 -10.01 -24.79
C ALA A 181 -31.62 -10.02 -25.93
N ILE A 182 -30.63 -9.11 -25.90
CA ILE A 182 -29.51 -9.05 -26.84
C ILE A 182 -28.30 -9.76 -26.25
N LEU A 183 -27.96 -9.46 -24.98
CA LEU A 183 -26.81 -10.02 -24.29
C LEU A 183 -26.87 -11.55 -24.21
N ASN A 184 -28.02 -12.09 -23.80
CA ASN A 184 -28.23 -13.52 -23.57
C ASN A 184 -29.02 -14.21 -24.71
N LYS A 185 -29.00 -13.63 -25.93
CA LYS A 185 -29.77 -14.18 -27.05
C LYS A 185 -29.26 -15.57 -27.44
N PRO A 186 -30.11 -16.62 -27.50
CA PRO A 186 -29.70 -17.91 -28.01
C PRO A 186 -29.61 -17.87 -29.54
N GLY A 187 -28.40 -17.69 -30.07
CA GLY A 187 -28.12 -17.68 -31.51
C GLY A 187 -27.49 -16.37 -32.01
N PRO A 188 -27.30 -16.21 -33.33
CA PRO A 188 -26.64 -15.03 -33.87
C PRO A 188 -27.49 -13.77 -33.70
N LEU A 189 -26.82 -12.65 -33.39
CA LEU A 189 -27.43 -11.32 -33.36
C LEU A 189 -27.76 -10.83 -34.79
N SER A 190 -28.88 -10.13 -34.93
CA SER A 190 -29.22 -9.40 -36.15
C SER A 190 -28.29 -8.19 -36.34
N PRO A 191 -28.23 -7.59 -37.54
CA PRO A 191 -27.46 -6.37 -37.77
C PRO A 191 -27.82 -5.23 -36.82
N GLU A 192 -29.10 -5.06 -36.48
CA GLU A 192 -29.60 -4.04 -35.56
C GLU A 192 -29.20 -4.32 -34.11
N GLU A 193 -29.27 -5.59 -33.69
CA GLU A 193 -28.82 -6.02 -32.36
C GLU A 193 -27.30 -5.84 -32.20
N TRP A 194 -26.52 -6.12 -33.26
CA TRP A 194 -25.09 -5.85 -33.31
C TRP A 194 -24.77 -4.36 -33.15
N GLN A 195 -25.59 -3.46 -33.72
CA GLN A 195 -25.40 -2.01 -33.51
C GLN A 195 -25.55 -1.63 -32.04
N ILE A 196 -26.43 -2.31 -31.29
CA ILE A 196 -26.58 -2.08 -29.85
C ILE A 196 -25.40 -2.70 -29.09
N MET A 197 -25.03 -3.95 -29.40
CA MET A 197 -23.92 -4.66 -28.74
C MET A 197 -22.60 -3.87 -28.85
N ARG A 198 -22.30 -3.30 -30.03
CA ARG A 198 -21.09 -2.50 -30.28
C ARG A 198 -21.02 -1.18 -29.50
N ARG A 199 -22.05 -0.82 -28.73
CA ARG A 199 -22.04 0.37 -27.88
C ARG A 199 -21.38 0.14 -26.52
N HIS A 200 -21.14 -1.12 -26.11
CA HIS A 200 -20.58 -1.38 -24.80
C HIS A 200 -19.19 -0.73 -24.57
N PRO A 201 -18.29 -0.56 -25.55
CA PRO A 201 -17.04 0.17 -25.28
C PRO A 201 -17.31 1.63 -24.92
N GLN A 202 -18.24 2.29 -25.63
CA GLN A 202 -18.65 3.66 -25.30
C GLN A 202 -19.32 3.73 -23.93
N MET A 203 -20.20 2.77 -23.60
CA MET A 203 -20.81 2.71 -22.28
C MET A 203 -19.77 2.48 -21.17
N ALA A 204 -18.76 1.65 -21.41
CA ALA A 204 -17.64 1.47 -20.49
C ALA A 204 -16.89 2.79 -20.27
N TYR A 205 -16.59 3.52 -21.35
CA TYR A 205 -15.99 4.86 -21.26
C TYR A 205 -16.87 5.82 -20.44
N ASP A 206 -18.18 5.86 -20.71
CA ASP A 206 -19.12 6.77 -20.03
C ASP A 206 -19.20 6.47 -18.52
N ILE A 207 -19.15 5.19 -18.13
CA ILE A 207 -19.14 4.75 -16.72
C ILE A 207 -17.81 5.10 -16.05
N LEU A 208 -16.69 4.79 -16.69
CA LEU A 208 -15.37 4.82 -16.07
C LEU A 208 -14.71 6.21 -16.10
N SER A 209 -15.00 7.04 -17.10
CA SER A 209 -14.36 8.36 -17.28
C SER A 209 -14.68 9.36 -16.17
N GLY A 210 -15.81 9.18 -15.47
CA GLY A 210 -16.18 9.97 -14.30
C GLY A 210 -15.35 9.65 -13.05
N ILE A 211 -14.61 8.55 -13.02
CA ILE A 211 -13.87 8.06 -11.86
C ILE A 211 -12.38 8.38 -12.04
N PRO A 212 -11.81 9.37 -11.32
CA PRO A 212 -10.47 9.88 -11.60
C PRO A 212 -9.37 8.83 -11.61
N PHE A 213 -9.42 7.86 -10.69
CA PHE A 213 -8.40 6.81 -10.58
C PHE A 213 -8.47 5.74 -11.68
N LEU A 214 -9.59 5.67 -12.42
CA LEU A 214 -9.82 4.74 -13.53
C LEU A 214 -9.56 5.37 -14.90
N LYS A 215 -9.45 6.69 -15.00
CA LYS A 215 -9.13 7.37 -16.26
C LYS A 215 -7.92 6.79 -17.01
N PRO A 216 -6.79 6.47 -16.34
CA PRO A 216 -5.63 5.91 -17.05
C PRO A 216 -5.84 4.47 -17.54
N ALA A 217 -6.92 3.80 -17.12
CA ALA A 217 -7.27 2.43 -17.51
C ALA A 217 -8.26 2.37 -18.69
N LEU A 218 -8.72 3.51 -19.21
CA LEU A 218 -9.79 3.60 -20.21
C LEU A 218 -9.43 3.02 -21.58
N ASP A 219 -8.13 2.95 -21.90
CA ASP A 219 -7.68 2.50 -23.22
C ASP A 219 -8.22 1.11 -23.56
N ILE A 220 -8.20 0.17 -22.61
CA ILE A 220 -8.64 -1.20 -22.88
C ILE A 220 -10.17 -1.28 -23.03
N PRO A 221 -10.99 -0.86 -22.04
CA PRO A 221 -12.44 -0.96 -22.18
C PRO A 221 -13.00 -0.22 -23.41
N TYR A 222 -12.35 0.87 -23.83
CA TYR A 222 -12.84 1.66 -24.95
C TYR A 222 -12.37 1.15 -26.33
N TYR A 223 -11.15 0.61 -26.43
CA TYR A 223 -10.53 0.28 -27.72
C TYR A 223 -10.26 -1.22 -27.95
N HIS A 224 -10.65 -2.12 -27.04
CA HIS A 224 -10.29 -3.54 -27.16
C HIS A 224 -10.87 -4.25 -28.40
N HIS A 225 -11.92 -3.70 -29.01
CA HIS A 225 -12.48 -4.20 -30.26
C HIS A 225 -11.99 -3.48 -31.53
N GLU A 226 -11.03 -2.56 -31.39
CA GLU A 226 -10.30 -2.03 -32.53
C GLU A 226 -9.42 -3.11 -33.17
N LYS A 227 -9.30 -3.06 -34.49
CA LYS A 227 -8.53 -4.05 -35.26
C LYS A 227 -7.39 -3.36 -35.98
N TRP A 228 -6.25 -4.03 -36.08
CA TRP A 228 -5.04 -3.47 -36.69
C TRP A 228 -5.26 -2.89 -38.10
N ASP A 229 -6.18 -3.47 -38.87
CA ASP A 229 -6.55 -3.04 -40.23
C ASP A 229 -7.60 -1.91 -40.29
N GLY A 230 -8.15 -1.50 -39.14
CA GLY A 230 -9.20 -0.49 -38.98
C GLY A 230 -10.61 -0.97 -39.29
N SER A 231 -10.83 -2.28 -39.39
CA SER A 231 -12.18 -2.87 -39.50
C SER A 231 -12.90 -3.02 -38.14
N GLY A 232 -12.25 -2.59 -37.05
CA GLY A 232 -12.75 -2.63 -35.69
C GLY A 232 -13.73 -1.50 -35.34
N TYR A 233 -14.04 -1.38 -34.06
CA TYR A 233 -14.94 -0.38 -33.49
C TYR A 233 -14.46 0.00 -32.07
N PRO A 234 -14.88 1.16 -31.49
CA PRO A 234 -15.91 2.09 -31.96
C PRO A 234 -15.47 3.10 -33.02
N ASN A 235 -14.17 3.39 -33.15
CA ASN A 235 -13.64 4.50 -33.94
C ASN A 235 -12.98 4.06 -35.26
N GLY A 236 -12.67 2.77 -35.42
CA GLY A 236 -12.04 2.25 -36.64
C GLY A 236 -10.56 2.64 -36.76
N LEU A 237 -9.87 2.70 -35.62
CA LEU A 237 -8.46 3.07 -35.52
C LEU A 237 -7.56 2.05 -36.21
N LYS A 238 -6.44 2.51 -36.81
CA LYS A 238 -5.52 1.66 -37.58
C LYS A 238 -4.12 1.63 -36.97
N GLY A 239 -3.54 0.43 -36.95
CA GLY A 239 -2.16 0.22 -36.52
C GLY A 239 -1.87 0.82 -35.14
N GLU A 240 -0.96 1.79 -35.11
CA GLU A 240 -0.48 2.42 -33.87
C GLU A 240 -1.40 3.52 -33.32
N GLU A 241 -2.46 3.89 -34.06
CA GLU A 241 -3.52 4.76 -33.52
C GLU A 241 -4.26 4.07 -32.36
N ILE A 242 -4.26 2.73 -32.35
CA ILE A 242 -4.80 1.93 -31.25
C ILE A 242 -3.81 1.97 -30.09
N PRO A 243 -4.25 2.35 -28.87
CA PRO A 243 -3.38 2.36 -27.71
C PRO A 243 -2.70 1.00 -27.49
N LEU A 244 -1.42 1.03 -27.10
CA LEU A 244 -0.62 -0.18 -26.94
C LEU A 244 -1.27 -1.17 -25.95
N ALA A 245 -1.82 -0.66 -24.84
CA ALA A 245 -2.53 -1.47 -23.86
C ALA A 245 -3.70 -2.26 -24.46
N ALA A 246 -4.51 -1.61 -25.32
CA ALA A 246 -5.64 -2.23 -26.01
C ALA A 246 -5.19 -3.28 -27.03
N ARG A 247 -4.10 -3.00 -27.77
CA ARG A 247 -3.51 -3.98 -28.71
C ARG A 247 -3.02 -5.24 -27.99
N ILE A 248 -2.31 -5.08 -26.87
CA ILE A 248 -1.83 -6.20 -26.06
C ILE A 248 -3.01 -7.03 -25.57
N PHE A 249 -4.02 -6.37 -24.99
CA PHE A 249 -5.21 -7.04 -24.49
C PHE A 249 -5.96 -7.80 -25.60
N ALA A 250 -6.20 -7.18 -26.76
CA ALA A 250 -6.96 -7.79 -27.86
C ALA A 250 -6.33 -9.11 -28.36
N VAL A 251 -5.00 -9.23 -28.34
CA VAL A 251 -4.33 -10.51 -28.67
C VAL A 251 -4.64 -11.59 -27.63
N VAL A 252 -4.64 -11.22 -26.35
CA VAL A 252 -4.89 -12.16 -25.25
C VAL A 252 -6.36 -12.57 -25.19
N ASP A 253 -7.26 -11.63 -25.40
CA ASP A 253 -8.71 -11.84 -25.38
C ASP A 253 -9.15 -12.86 -26.44
N VAL A 254 -8.69 -12.68 -27.69
CA VAL A 254 -8.94 -13.62 -28.80
C VAL A 254 -8.30 -15.00 -28.55
N TRP A 255 -7.23 -15.07 -27.75
CA TRP A 255 -6.58 -16.33 -27.42
C TRP A 255 -7.32 -17.15 -26.34
N ASP A 256 -8.01 -16.49 -25.39
CA ASP A 256 -8.78 -17.17 -24.33
C ASP A 256 -10.23 -17.48 -24.75
N ALA A 257 -10.78 -16.72 -25.71
CA ALA A 257 -12.17 -16.80 -26.19
C ALA A 257 -12.60 -18.13 -26.86
#